data_AF-A0A957TNA1-F1
#
_entry.id   AF-A0A957TNA1-F1
#
_cell.length_a   1.000
_cell.length_b   1.000
_cell.length_c   1.000
_cell.angle_alpha   90.00
_cell.angle_beta   90.00
_cell.angle_gamma   90.00
#
_symmetry.space_group_name_H-M   'P 1'
#
loop_
_entity.id
_entity.type
_entity.pdbx_description
1 polymer ?
#
loop_
_entity_poly.entity_id
_entity_poly.type
_entity_poly.pdbx_seq_one_letter_code
_entity_poly.pdbx_strand_id
1 'polypeptide(L)'
;TGAAETPPNGEIGSGRAVLALSADATTLTYRVTVQDIVDISASHIHRAPAGVAGPVVFPLFNNSGGGTFDAANPVSGTVAISIDQLMALIDDEYYVNVHTPAYPAGALRGQIRPMAAPAHLLALLRGDNETPSVETNAVGIARITLNETQGTLHYSVAVTDITDVTASHIHLAPTGQSGGVVFGLYNSSSGFPFDAAHPVAGAIVPAAKDWVDLLTGYHYVNVHSTSHPSGEIRGQIGAAQLFEARLSPTSKVPPVASNASGHAVMALNSTATALDYRVRVADITDVTAAHIHRGRVGVSGGVVVPLFTGAGSFDPANPVSGTVAMNSAMVFVLLRGEYYVNVHTTANPSGEIRGQLGPYHAQQRYVAHLSGAQEVPPVPTDSSGSGYFYLDPALGILHYSITVTDIVSATASHIHLAPMGTNGGVVFPLYNANSGAILDRDHPLGGAVHLDAANLVDLLTDYYYVNVHTVAVPSGAIRGQIVAGHRLYLPLIAKE
;
A
#
# COMPACT_ATOMS: atom_id res chain seq x y z
N THR A 1 10.80 5.90 12.33
CA THR A 1 11.39 7.01 11.53
C THR A 1 12.35 7.79 12.40
N GLY A 2 13.21 8.63 11.84
CA GLY A 2 14.06 9.54 12.63
C GLY A 2 13.26 10.57 13.43
N ALA A 3 12.11 10.99 12.90
CA ALA A 3 11.19 11.89 13.58
C ALA A 3 10.61 11.32 14.90
N ALA A 4 10.55 9.99 15.03
CA ALA A 4 10.03 9.35 16.22
C ALA A 4 11.09 9.15 17.32
N GLU A 5 12.35 9.50 17.08
CA GLU A 5 13.44 9.40 18.06
C GLU A 5 13.29 10.39 19.23
N THR A 6 14.10 10.21 20.27
CA THR A 6 14.09 11.11 21.43
C THR A 6 15.52 11.46 21.85
N PRO A 7 16.02 12.67 21.53
CA PRO A 7 15.38 13.68 20.69
C PRO A 7 15.22 13.21 19.23
N PRO A 8 14.25 13.75 18.48
CA PRO A 8 14.12 13.47 17.05
C PRO A 8 15.38 13.83 16.25
N ASN A 9 15.59 13.14 15.13
CA ASN A 9 16.74 13.37 14.25
C ASN A 9 16.33 13.53 12.78
N GLY A 10 17.31 13.84 11.91
CA GLY A 10 17.11 14.10 10.49
C GLY A 10 17.16 12.86 9.58
N GLU A 11 17.13 11.64 10.11
CA GLU A 11 17.09 10.41 9.30
C GLU A 11 15.79 10.33 8.50
N ILE A 12 15.92 10.29 7.18
CA ILE A 12 14.80 10.22 6.23
C ILE A 12 14.38 8.78 5.93
N GLY A 13 15.23 7.81 6.30
CA GLY A 13 14.91 6.41 6.24
C GLY A 13 13.66 6.06 7.05
N SER A 14 13.10 4.91 6.71
CA SER A 14 11.95 4.36 7.43
C SER A 14 12.20 2.91 7.82
N GLY A 15 11.44 2.44 8.80
CA GLY A 15 11.50 1.07 9.25
C GLY A 15 10.15 0.65 9.80
N ARG A 16 9.90 -0.65 9.75
CA ARG A 16 8.70 -1.29 10.25
C ARG A 16 9.09 -2.52 11.05
N ALA A 17 8.60 -2.59 12.28
CA ALA A 17 8.70 -3.78 13.10
C ALA A 17 7.31 -4.40 13.23
N VAL A 18 7.20 -5.68 12.87
CA VAL A 18 6.02 -6.50 13.14
C VAL A 18 6.41 -7.53 14.18
N LEU A 19 5.63 -7.59 15.27
CA LEU A 19 5.83 -8.54 16.34
C LEU A 19 4.55 -9.33 16.57
N ALA A 20 4.69 -10.60 16.92
CA ALA A 20 3.59 -11.46 17.33
C ALA A 20 3.97 -12.21 18.60
N LEU A 21 3.04 -12.20 19.56
CA LEU A 21 3.17 -12.93 20.82
C LEU A 21 2.73 -14.38 20.62
N SER A 22 3.46 -15.33 21.20
CA SER A 22 3.07 -16.73 21.24
C SER A 22 1.77 -16.94 22.03
N ALA A 23 1.04 -18.02 21.75
CA ALA A 23 -0.26 -18.28 22.38
C ALA A 23 -0.18 -18.43 23.92
N ASP A 24 0.98 -18.83 24.44
CA ASP A 24 1.27 -18.95 25.87
C ASP A 24 1.84 -17.64 26.48
N ALA A 25 1.98 -16.58 25.69
CA ALA A 25 2.47 -15.27 26.08
C ALA A 25 3.91 -15.23 26.61
N THR A 26 4.76 -16.20 26.25
CA THR A 26 6.15 -16.29 26.73
C THR A 26 7.19 -15.84 25.72
N THR A 27 6.83 -15.72 24.44
CA THR A 27 7.78 -15.46 23.35
C THR A 27 7.22 -14.41 22.38
N LEU A 28 7.98 -13.35 22.13
CA LEU A 28 7.73 -12.43 21.02
C LEU A 28 8.54 -12.88 19.80
N THR A 29 7.85 -13.17 18.70
CA THR A 29 8.47 -13.30 17.39
C THR A 29 8.45 -11.94 16.71
N TYR A 30 9.54 -11.57 16.03
CA TYR A 30 9.65 -10.26 15.40
C TYR A 30 10.27 -10.35 14.01
N ARG A 31 9.93 -9.36 13.17
CA ARG A 31 10.67 -9.00 11.97
C ARG A 31 10.76 -7.48 11.87
N VAL A 32 11.95 -6.98 11.64
CA VAL A 32 12.23 -5.56 11.39
C VAL A 32 12.69 -5.41 9.94
N THR A 33 11.94 -4.63 9.17
CA THR A 33 12.30 -4.20 7.81
C THR A 33 12.68 -2.73 7.84
N VAL A 34 13.55 -2.33 6.91
CA VAL A 34 14.06 -0.96 6.78
C VAL A 34 14.10 -0.58 5.32
N GLN A 35 13.99 0.71 5.05
CA GLN A 35 14.03 1.28 3.72
C GLN A 35 14.72 2.63 3.77
N ASP A 36 15.50 2.93 2.72
CA ASP A 36 16.16 4.24 2.53
C ASP A 36 17.06 4.66 3.70
N ILE A 37 17.67 3.68 4.35
CA ILE A 37 18.68 3.84 5.39
C ILE A 37 19.86 2.93 5.05
N VAL A 38 21.07 3.42 5.34
CA VAL A 38 22.33 2.71 5.04
C VAL A 38 23.20 2.64 6.29
N ASP A 39 24.23 1.81 6.23
CA ASP A 39 25.23 1.66 7.29
C ASP A 39 24.60 1.34 8.67
N ILE A 40 23.59 0.47 8.71
CA ILE A 40 22.96 0.07 9.96
C ILE A 40 23.97 -0.65 10.85
N SER A 41 24.15 -0.14 12.07
CA SER A 41 25.10 -0.67 13.04
C SER A 41 24.45 -1.63 14.03
N ALA A 42 23.22 -1.35 14.47
CA ALA A 42 22.51 -2.18 15.44
C ALA A 42 20.99 -2.00 15.37
N SER A 43 20.25 -2.91 15.98
CA SER A 43 18.83 -2.74 16.27
C SER A 43 18.45 -3.42 17.58
N HIS A 44 17.53 -2.79 18.31
CA HIS A 44 17.16 -3.20 19.66
C HIS A 44 15.66 -2.99 19.93
N ILE A 45 15.13 -3.69 20.93
CA ILE A 45 13.92 -3.31 21.65
C ILE A 45 14.35 -2.63 22.95
N HIS A 46 13.83 -1.43 23.20
CA HIS A 46 14.05 -0.64 24.40
C HIS A 46 12.75 -0.52 25.22
N ARG A 47 12.88 -0.30 26.52
CA ARG A 47 11.72 -0.06 27.40
C ARG A 47 11.61 1.41 27.82
N ALA A 48 10.69 2.13 27.19
CA ALA A 48 10.17 3.40 27.66
C ALA A 48 8.87 3.75 26.89
N PRO A 49 7.97 4.57 27.48
CA PRO A 49 6.82 5.11 26.77
C PRO A 49 7.23 6.02 25.60
N ALA A 50 6.25 6.37 24.78
CA ALA A 50 6.44 7.29 23.65
C ALA A 50 7.06 8.63 24.10
N GLY A 51 8.16 9.03 23.45
CA GLY A 51 8.84 10.31 23.70
C GLY A 51 9.85 10.27 24.86
N VAL A 52 10.15 9.10 25.40
CA VAL A 52 11.18 8.89 26.43
C VAL A 52 12.20 7.88 25.91
N ALA A 53 13.49 8.16 26.10
CA ALA A 53 14.57 7.22 25.81
C ALA A 53 14.68 6.20 26.96
N GLY A 54 14.77 4.92 26.60
CA GLY A 54 14.81 3.81 27.56
C GLY A 54 16.07 2.94 27.44
N PRO A 55 16.37 2.10 28.44
CA PRO A 55 17.41 1.10 28.32
C PRO A 55 17.07 0.03 27.27
N VAL A 56 18.11 -0.55 26.67
CA VAL A 56 17.99 -1.75 25.82
C VAL A 56 17.50 -2.91 26.66
N VAL A 57 16.48 -3.62 26.18
CA VAL A 57 15.97 -4.85 26.79
C VAL A 57 16.32 -6.06 25.92
N PHE A 58 16.14 -5.96 24.61
CA PHE A 58 16.44 -7.07 23.69
C PHE A 58 17.31 -6.60 22.51
N PRO A 59 18.53 -7.13 22.37
CA PRO A 59 19.30 -6.99 21.14
C PRO A 59 18.69 -7.77 19.99
N LEU A 60 18.51 -7.12 18.84
CA LEU A 60 17.95 -7.74 17.63
C LEU A 60 19.01 -7.94 16.54
N PHE A 61 19.94 -6.98 16.38
CA PHE A 61 20.99 -7.00 15.37
C PHE A 61 22.25 -6.25 15.81
N ASN A 62 23.42 -6.73 15.35
CA ASN A 62 24.71 -6.05 15.47
C ASN A 62 25.58 -6.37 14.24
N ASN A 63 26.05 -5.35 13.53
CA ASN A 63 26.87 -5.49 12.32
C ASN A 63 28.26 -6.10 12.59
N SER A 64 28.76 -6.04 13.83
CA SER A 64 30.00 -6.67 14.26
C SER A 64 29.95 -8.20 14.18
N GLY A 65 28.74 -8.78 14.14
CA GLY A 65 28.50 -10.22 14.10
C GLY A 65 28.55 -10.85 12.70
N GLY A 66 28.86 -10.09 11.65
CA GLY A 66 29.01 -10.61 10.28
C GLY A 66 27.70 -10.77 9.48
N GLY A 67 26.64 -10.05 9.85
CA GLY A 67 25.36 -10.02 9.13
C GLY A 67 25.09 -8.66 8.48
N THR A 68 24.23 -8.66 7.47
CA THR A 68 23.73 -7.44 6.80
C THR A 68 22.31 -7.17 7.26
N PHE A 69 22.01 -5.93 7.64
CA PHE A 69 20.65 -5.46 7.85
C PHE A 69 20.38 -4.31 6.87
N ASP A 70 19.54 -4.58 5.88
CA ASP A 70 19.09 -3.63 4.86
C ASP A 70 17.69 -4.03 4.34
N ALA A 71 17.21 -3.37 3.30
CA ALA A 71 15.89 -3.65 2.71
C ALA A 71 15.74 -5.07 2.15
N ALA A 72 16.84 -5.68 1.68
CA ALA A 72 16.83 -7.05 1.16
C ALA A 72 17.03 -8.11 2.26
N ASN A 73 17.65 -7.72 3.37
CA ASN A 73 18.05 -8.58 4.48
C ASN A 73 17.39 -8.09 5.79
N PRO A 74 16.08 -8.32 5.99
CA PRO A 74 15.43 -7.93 7.24
C PRO A 74 15.91 -8.79 8.41
N VAL A 75 15.86 -8.22 9.61
CA VAL A 75 16.22 -8.94 10.83
C VAL A 75 14.97 -9.58 11.40
N SER A 76 15.01 -10.89 11.60
CA SER A 76 13.90 -11.65 12.21
C SER A 76 14.42 -12.55 13.33
N GLY A 77 13.57 -12.82 14.32
CA GLY A 77 13.95 -13.70 15.42
C GLY A 77 12.85 -13.86 16.45
N THR A 78 13.21 -14.45 17.58
CA THR A 78 12.35 -14.57 18.76
C THR A 78 13.07 -14.07 20.00
N VAL A 79 12.31 -13.50 20.93
CA VAL A 79 12.79 -13.13 22.27
C VAL A 79 11.84 -13.71 23.31
N ALA A 80 12.39 -14.34 24.34
CA ALA A 80 11.61 -14.77 25.49
C ALA A 80 11.26 -13.55 26.35
N ILE A 81 10.02 -13.49 26.84
CA ILE A 81 9.54 -12.40 27.70
C ILE A 81 9.03 -12.93 29.05
N SER A 82 9.23 -12.14 30.11
CA SER A 82 8.61 -12.38 31.42
C SER A 82 7.21 -11.76 31.48
N ILE A 83 6.45 -12.10 32.53
CA ILE A 83 5.14 -11.47 32.79
C ILE A 83 5.25 -9.95 32.98
N ASP A 84 6.31 -9.46 33.63
CA ASP A 84 6.54 -8.02 33.82
C ASP A 84 6.79 -7.32 32.47
N GLN A 85 7.52 -7.98 31.57
CA GLN A 85 7.76 -7.46 30.22
C GLN A 85 6.49 -7.52 29.35
N LEU A 86 5.62 -8.51 29.55
CA LEU A 86 4.31 -8.56 28.90
C LEU A 86 3.40 -7.41 29.37
N MET A 87 3.34 -7.15 30.67
CA MET A 87 2.53 -6.03 31.20
C MET A 87 3.02 -4.69 30.65
N ALA A 88 4.34 -4.48 30.64
CA ALA A 88 4.93 -3.30 30.04
C ALA A 88 4.69 -3.18 28.52
N LEU A 89 4.55 -4.30 27.80
CA LEU A 89 4.14 -4.31 26.38
C LEU A 89 2.68 -3.87 26.20
N ILE A 90 1.78 -4.30 27.09
CA ILE A 90 0.37 -3.91 27.09
C ILE A 90 0.22 -2.42 27.43
N ASP A 91 1.10 -1.89 28.28
CA ASP A 91 1.12 -0.49 28.69
C ASP A 91 1.87 0.43 27.69
N ASP A 92 2.11 -0.04 26.45
CA ASP A 92 2.83 0.69 25.40
C ASP A 92 4.24 1.18 25.82
N GLU A 93 4.94 0.47 26.70
CA GLU A 93 6.27 0.88 27.22
C GLU A 93 7.46 0.36 26.39
N TYR A 94 7.27 -0.12 25.17
CA TYR A 94 8.36 -0.62 24.34
C TYR A 94 8.45 0.07 22.99
N TYR A 95 9.68 0.24 22.50
CA TYR A 95 9.93 0.68 21.14
C TYR A 95 11.07 -0.11 20.49
N VAL A 96 11.00 -0.25 19.18
CA VAL A 96 12.09 -0.75 18.36
C VAL A 96 12.94 0.42 17.90
N ASN A 97 14.26 0.27 17.97
CA ASN A 97 15.24 1.22 17.46
C ASN A 97 16.16 0.57 16.42
N VAL A 98 16.59 1.35 15.43
CA VAL A 98 17.65 1.02 14.46
C VAL A 98 18.71 2.12 14.54
N HIS A 99 19.98 1.74 14.63
CA HIS A 99 21.10 2.65 14.81
C HIS A 99 21.98 2.70 13.56
N THR A 100 22.62 3.83 13.32
CA THR A 100 23.69 4.01 12.33
C THR A 100 24.88 4.71 12.98
N PRO A 101 26.08 4.73 12.37
CA PRO A 101 27.20 5.54 12.85
C PRO A 101 26.88 7.03 12.96
N ALA A 102 26.03 7.56 12.07
CA ALA A 102 25.59 8.96 12.11
C ALA A 102 24.65 9.24 13.29
N TYR A 103 23.85 8.24 13.68
CA TYR A 103 22.89 8.34 14.78
C TYR A 103 23.08 7.18 15.78
N PRO A 104 24.17 7.20 16.57
CA PRO A 104 24.50 6.08 17.47
C PRO A 104 23.50 5.94 18.62
N ALA A 105 22.83 7.02 19.04
CA ALA A 105 21.76 6.97 20.03
C ALA A 105 20.43 6.39 19.50
N GLY A 106 20.29 6.30 18.17
CA GLY A 106 19.09 5.83 17.48
C GLY A 106 18.87 6.63 16.20
N ALA A 107 18.81 5.95 15.06
CA ALA A 107 18.50 6.52 13.75
C ALA A 107 16.99 6.47 13.47
N LEU A 108 16.34 5.36 13.80
CA LEU A 108 14.90 5.16 13.60
C LEU A 108 14.26 4.57 14.85
N ARG A 109 13.21 5.22 15.35
CA ARG A 109 12.37 4.70 16.44
C ARG A 109 10.97 4.36 15.94
N GLY A 110 10.36 3.35 16.54
CA GLY A 110 8.95 2.99 16.36
C GLY A 110 8.39 2.40 17.66
N GLN A 111 7.41 3.08 18.26
CA GLN A 111 6.72 2.55 19.45
C GLN A 111 5.98 1.25 19.08
N ILE A 112 6.17 0.21 19.88
CA ILE A 112 5.40 -1.02 19.77
C ILE A 112 4.03 -0.76 20.36
N ARG A 113 2.99 -1.04 19.58
CA ARG A 113 1.59 -0.89 19.95
C ARG A 113 0.79 -2.05 19.35
N PRO A 114 -0.38 -2.38 19.92
CA PRO A 114 -1.33 -3.27 19.27
C PRO A 114 -1.64 -2.76 17.85
N MET A 115 -1.53 -3.66 16.87
CA MET A 115 -1.89 -3.38 15.48
C MET A 115 -3.18 -4.11 15.17
N ALA A 116 -4.18 -3.40 14.64
CA ALA A 116 -5.30 -4.05 13.98
C ALA A 116 -4.80 -4.65 12.66
N ALA A 117 -4.79 -5.97 12.52
CA ALA A 117 -4.44 -6.61 11.26
C ALA A 117 -5.51 -6.30 10.20
N PRO A 118 -5.14 -6.27 8.91
CA PRO A 118 -6.12 -6.19 7.85
C PRO A 118 -7.08 -7.38 7.96
N ALA A 119 -8.39 -7.14 7.94
CA ALA A 119 -9.38 -8.22 8.03
C ALA A 119 -9.31 -9.20 6.85
N HIS A 120 -8.87 -8.71 5.68
CA HIS A 120 -8.77 -9.49 4.45
C HIS A 120 -7.47 -9.22 3.71
N LEU A 121 -6.93 -10.27 3.09
CA LEU A 121 -5.79 -10.27 2.19
C LEU A 121 -6.13 -11.04 0.91
N LEU A 122 -5.40 -10.73 -0.16
CA LEU A 122 -5.59 -11.23 -1.51
C LEU A 122 -4.25 -11.69 -2.10
N ALA A 123 -4.27 -12.81 -2.81
CA ALA A 123 -3.23 -13.15 -3.78
C ALA A 123 -3.85 -13.39 -5.15
N LEU A 124 -3.31 -12.72 -6.17
CA LEU A 124 -3.69 -12.90 -7.56
C LEU A 124 -2.66 -13.82 -8.23
N LEU A 125 -3.10 -15.01 -8.60
CA LEU A 125 -2.24 -16.10 -9.09
C LEU A 125 -2.09 -16.01 -10.60
N ARG A 126 -0.86 -15.96 -11.09
CA ARG A 126 -0.51 -15.97 -12.51
C ARG A 126 0.79 -16.72 -12.74
N GLY A 127 1.00 -17.19 -13.97
CA GLY A 127 2.24 -17.87 -14.35
C GLY A 127 3.47 -16.95 -14.40
N ASP A 128 3.27 -15.68 -14.77
CA ASP A 128 4.34 -14.66 -14.81
C ASP A 128 4.88 -14.29 -13.41
N ASN A 129 4.15 -14.63 -12.35
CA ASN A 129 4.60 -14.49 -10.97
C ASN A 129 5.46 -15.67 -10.49
N GLU A 130 5.49 -16.80 -11.20
CA GLU A 130 6.33 -17.95 -10.84
C GLU A 130 7.82 -17.61 -10.93
N THR A 131 8.65 -18.38 -10.22
CA THR A 131 10.11 -18.19 -10.24
C THR A 131 10.80 -19.52 -10.53
N PRO A 132 11.20 -19.79 -11.79
CA PRO A 132 11.05 -18.93 -12.98
C PRO A 132 9.59 -18.81 -13.49
N SER A 133 9.32 -17.78 -14.30
CA SER A 133 8.00 -17.52 -14.92
C SER A 133 7.53 -18.70 -15.76
N VAL A 134 6.22 -18.98 -15.72
CA VAL A 134 5.53 -20.02 -16.48
C VAL A 134 4.60 -19.39 -17.52
N GLU A 135 4.76 -19.79 -18.78
CA GLU A 135 3.86 -19.39 -19.86
C GLU A 135 2.58 -20.24 -19.82
N THR A 136 1.51 -19.69 -19.26
CA THR A 136 0.21 -20.36 -19.14
C THR A 136 -0.92 -19.34 -19.21
N ASN A 137 -2.12 -19.79 -19.62
CA ASN A 137 -3.35 -18.99 -19.49
C ASN A 137 -4.01 -19.17 -18.12
N ALA A 138 -3.50 -20.11 -17.31
CA ALA A 138 -3.98 -20.36 -15.97
C ALA A 138 -3.89 -19.08 -15.13
N VAL A 139 -4.97 -18.80 -14.41
CA VAL A 139 -5.02 -17.73 -13.43
C VAL A 139 -5.82 -18.19 -12.23
N GLY A 140 -5.59 -17.53 -11.10
CA GLY A 140 -6.29 -17.87 -9.88
C GLY A 140 -6.39 -16.70 -8.92
N ILE A 141 -7.18 -16.92 -7.88
CA ILE A 141 -7.41 -15.95 -6.82
C ILE A 141 -7.44 -16.70 -5.49
N ALA A 142 -6.61 -16.27 -4.54
CA ALA A 142 -6.70 -16.67 -3.15
C ALA A 142 -7.21 -15.51 -2.31
N ARG A 143 -8.34 -15.71 -1.63
CA ARG A 143 -8.90 -14.79 -0.64
C ARG A 143 -8.59 -15.32 0.75
N ILE A 144 -8.09 -14.44 1.60
CA ILE A 144 -7.63 -14.76 2.93
C ILE A 144 -8.35 -13.84 3.92
N THR A 145 -8.98 -14.40 4.93
CA THR A 145 -9.66 -13.64 6.00
C THR A 145 -9.01 -13.97 7.33
N LEU A 146 -8.60 -12.93 8.04
CA LEU A 146 -7.93 -13.02 9.32
C LEU A 146 -8.99 -12.98 10.41
N ASN A 147 -9.01 -13.99 11.28
CA ASN A 147 -9.83 -13.97 12.49
C ASN A 147 -8.91 -13.88 13.70
N GLU A 148 -8.63 -12.66 14.13
CA GLU A 148 -7.73 -12.40 15.27
C GLU A 148 -8.25 -13.00 16.57
N THR A 149 -9.57 -13.00 16.80
CA THR A 149 -10.17 -13.54 18.02
C THR A 149 -9.96 -15.05 18.14
N GLN A 150 -9.93 -15.76 17.00
CA GLN A 150 -9.72 -17.21 16.97
C GLN A 150 -8.28 -17.60 16.65
N GLY A 151 -7.42 -16.64 16.27
CA GLY A 151 -6.07 -16.91 15.80
C GLY A 151 -6.04 -17.76 14.52
N THR A 152 -7.07 -17.66 13.68
CA THR A 152 -7.20 -18.47 12.45
C THR A 152 -7.10 -17.62 11.19
N LEU A 153 -6.64 -18.26 10.12
CA LEU A 153 -6.66 -17.72 8.77
C LEU A 153 -7.59 -18.60 7.93
N HIS A 154 -8.72 -18.03 7.49
CA HIS A 154 -9.63 -18.68 6.56
C HIS A 154 -9.22 -18.37 5.12
N TYR A 155 -9.07 -19.39 4.29
CA TYR A 155 -8.67 -19.24 2.90
C TYR A 155 -9.73 -19.78 1.95
N SER A 156 -9.78 -19.19 0.75
CA SER A 156 -10.48 -19.71 -0.41
C SER A 156 -9.63 -19.46 -1.65
N VAL A 157 -9.26 -20.53 -2.35
CA VAL A 157 -8.50 -20.46 -3.61
C VAL A 157 -9.38 -20.97 -4.74
N ALA A 158 -9.50 -20.17 -5.80
CA ALA A 158 -10.20 -20.54 -7.03
C ALA A 158 -9.26 -20.38 -8.22
N VAL A 159 -9.32 -21.30 -9.18
CA VAL A 159 -8.45 -21.32 -10.37
C VAL A 159 -9.25 -21.57 -11.64
N THR A 160 -8.74 -21.11 -12.78
CA THR A 160 -9.32 -21.39 -14.08
C THR A 160 -8.23 -21.55 -15.13
N ASP A 161 -8.56 -22.21 -16.24
CA ASP A 161 -7.63 -22.50 -17.34
C ASP A 161 -6.35 -23.26 -16.90
N ILE A 162 -6.48 -24.05 -15.83
CA ILE A 162 -5.48 -25.00 -15.33
C ILE A 162 -6.08 -26.40 -15.35
N THR A 163 -5.30 -27.39 -15.79
CA THR A 163 -5.72 -28.80 -15.87
C THR A 163 -4.88 -29.65 -14.94
N ASP A 164 -5.45 -30.76 -14.45
CA ASP A 164 -4.76 -31.74 -13.61
C ASP A 164 -4.04 -31.13 -12.39
N VAL A 165 -4.76 -30.28 -11.64
CA VAL A 165 -4.22 -29.65 -10.43
C VAL A 165 -3.81 -30.71 -9.40
N THR A 166 -2.56 -30.67 -8.95
CA THR A 166 -1.97 -31.68 -8.06
C THR A 166 -1.89 -31.20 -6.60
N ALA A 167 -1.59 -29.92 -6.38
CA ALA A 167 -1.43 -29.35 -5.05
C ALA A 167 -1.62 -27.84 -5.03
N SER A 168 -1.84 -27.27 -3.85
CA SER A 168 -1.72 -25.83 -3.59
C SER A 168 -1.20 -25.60 -2.19
N HIS A 169 -0.36 -24.58 -2.03
CA HIS A 169 0.32 -24.31 -0.77
C HIS A 169 0.38 -22.80 -0.47
N ILE A 170 0.64 -22.48 0.80
CA ILE A 170 1.23 -21.21 1.22
C ILE A 170 2.72 -21.46 1.43
N HIS A 171 3.56 -20.60 0.86
CA HIS A 171 5.01 -20.65 0.95
C HIS A 171 5.59 -19.40 1.61
N LEU A 172 6.83 -19.49 2.13
CA LEU A 172 7.57 -18.38 2.75
C LEU A 172 8.73 -17.91 1.86
N ALA A 173 8.53 -16.83 1.10
CA ALA A 173 9.58 -16.05 0.45
C ALA A 173 9.06 -14.67 0.03
N PRO A 174 9.92 -13.65 -0.06
CA PRO A 174 9.53 -12.36 -0.63
C PRO A 174 9.22 -12.50 -2.14
N THR A 175 8.61 -11.47 -2.72
CA THR A 175 8.34 -11.38 -4.15
C THR A 175 9.58 -11.68 -4.99
N GLY A 176 9.43 -12.51 -6.04
CA GLY A 176 10.51 -12.88 -6.95
C GLY A 176 11.48 -13.95 -6.43
N GLN A 177 11.25 -14.50 -5.23
CA GLN A 177 11.99 -15.64 -4.70
C GLN A 177 11.07 -16.83 -4.43
N SER A 178 11.65 -18.04 -4.47
CA SER A 178 10.98 -19.30 -4.13
C SER A 178 11.31 -19.71 -2.71
N GLY A 179 10.29 -20.21 -1.99
CA GLY A 179 10.37 -20.53 -0.57
C GLY A 179 9.92 -21.94 -0.24
N GLY A 180 10.18 -22.38 1.00
CA GLY A 180 9.62 -23.62 1.53
C GLY A 180 8.10 -23.54 1.71
N VAL A 181 7.44 -24.70 1.70
CA VAL A 181 6.01 -24.83 2.03
C VAL A 181 5.82 -24.57 3.53
N VAL A 182 4.86 -23.72 3.87
CA VAL A 182 4.42 -23.46 5.25
C VAL A 182 3.12 -24.20 5.53
N PHE A 183 2.14 -24.08 4.62
CA PHE A 183 0.83 -24.74 4.76
C PHE A 183 0.43 -25.43 3.46
N GLY A 184 -0.10 -26.66 3.57
CA GLY A 184 -0.80 -27.33 2.48
C GLY A 184 -2.26 -26.92 2.44
N LEU A 185 -2.72 -26.48 1.27
CA LEU A 185 -4.10 -26.03 1.04
C LEU A 185 -4.93 -27.07 0.28
N TYR A 186 -4.31 -27.80 -0.65
CA TYR A 186 -4.95 -28.80 -1.50
C TYR A 186 -3.99 -29.94 -1.88
N ASN A 187 -4.53 -31.14 -2.07
CA ASN A 187 -3.85 -32.30 -2.64
C ASN A 187 -4.85 -33.11 -3.49
N SER A 188 -4.46 -33.49 -4.71
CA SER A 188 -5.33 -34.22 -5.65
C SER A 188 -5.81 -35.59 -5.16
N SER A 189 -5.09 -36.22 -4.22
CA SER A 189 -5.56 -37.45 -3.57
C SER A 189 -6.86 -37.27 -2.75
N SER A 190 -7.26 -36.03 -2.46
CA SER A 190 -8.55 -35.73 -1.83
C SER A 190 -9.76 -36.06 -2.72
N GLY A 191 -9.57 -36.15 -4.04
CA GLY A 191 -10.65 -36.34 -5.02
C GLY A 191 -11.59 -35.14 -5.18
N PHE A 192 -11.32 -34.03 -4.50
CA PHE A 192 -12.12 -32.81 -4.60
C PHE A 192 -11.78 -32.06 -5.90
N PRO A 193 -12.78 -31.65 -6.71
CA PRO A 193 -12.52 -30.84 -7.89
C PRO A 193 -12.00 -29.46 -7.48
N PHE A 194 -10.91 -29.00 -8.08
CA PHE A 194 -10.34 -27.68 -7.78
C PHE A 194 -10.36 -26.81 -9.03
N ASP A 195 -11.37 -25.94 -9.10
CA ASP A 195 -11.61 -25.04 -10.22
C ASP A 195 -12.33 -23.75 -9.77
N ALA A 196 -12.88 -22.99 -10.72
CA ALA A 196 -13.53 -21.72 -10.46
C ALA A 196 -14.88 -21.85 -9.74
N ALA A 197 -15.60 -22.95 -9.98
CA ALA A 197 -16.89 -23.27 -9.37
C ALA A 197 -16.72 -24.03 -8.05
N HIS A 198 -15.59 -24.73 -7.89
CA HIS A 198 -15.22 -25.51 -6.72
C HIS A 198 -13.93 -24.96 -6.10
N PRO A 199 -13.98 -23.76 -5.49
CA PRO A 199 -12.81 -23.22 -4.80
C PRO A 199 -12.45 -24.13 -3.62
N VAL A 200 -11.16 -24.40 -3.45
CA VAL A 200 -10.68 -25.05 -2.24
C VAL A 200 -10.72 -24.02 -1.12
N ALA A 201 -11.39 -24.34 -0.02
CA ALA A 201 -11.49 -23.47 1.13
C ALA A 201 -11.22 -24.24 2.42
N GLY A 202 -10.69 -23.53 3.41
CA GLY A 202 -10.36 -24.10 4.71
C GLY A 202 -9.95 -23.05 5.72
N ALA A 203 -9.47 -23.52 6.86
CA ALA A 203 -8.88 -22.68 7.90
C ALA A 203 -7.57 -23.30 8.36
N ILE A 204 -6.57 -22.45 8.60
CA ILE A 204 -5.31 -22.82 9.22
C ILE A 204 -5.13 -22.04 10.52
N VAL A 205 -4.30 -22.56 11.42
CA VAL A 205 -3.93 -21.91 12.68
C VAL A 205 -2.45 -21.53 12.57
N PRO A 206 -2.12 -20.27 12.23
CA PRO A 206 -0.73 -19.84 12.10
C PRO A 206 -0.06 -19.71 13.47
N ALA A 207 1.21 -20.09 13.56
CA ALA A 207 2.04 -19.73 14.71
C ALA A 207 2.40 -18.23 14.68
N ALA A 208 2.93 -17.70 15.79
CA ALA A 208 3.34 -16.29 15.88
C ALA A 208 4.29 -15.89 14.74
N LYS A 209 5.24 -16.76 14.37
CA LYS A 209 6.14 -16.53 13.24
C LYS A 209 5.40 -16.35 11.91
N ASP A 210 4.37 -17.15 11.67
CA ASP A 210 3.62 -17.11 10.42
C ASP A 210 2.84 -15.79 10.29
N TRP A 211 2.32 -15.26 11.40
CA TRP A 211 1.70 -13.93 11.44
C TRP A 211 2.69 -12.83 11.08
N VAL A 212 3.88 -12.86 11.66
CA VAL A 212 4.95 -11.90 11.35
C VAL A 212 5.31 -11.97 9.87
N ASP A 213 5.55 -13.17 9.35
CA ASP A 213 5.93 -13.37 7.96
C ASP A 213 4.80 -12.96 6.99
N LEU A 214 3.54 -13.22 7.32
CA LEU A 214 2.37 -12.81 6.52
C LEU A 214 2.24 -11.29 6.49
N LEU A 215 2.24 -10.67 7.67
CA LEU A 215 2.03 -9.24 7.83
C LEU A 215 3.25 -8.42 7.41
N THR A 216 4.35 -9.06 7.00
CA THR A 216 5.51 -8.42 6.36
C THR A 216 5.63 -8.73 4.87
N GLY A 217 4.64 -9.42 4.28
CA GLY A 217 4.59 -9.67 2.84
C GLY A 217 5.52 -10.79 2.35
N TYR A 218 5.86 -11.75 3.22
CA TYR A 218 6.74 -12.88 2.87
C TYR A 218 5.98 -14.17 2.53
N HIS A 219 4.65 -14.15 2.50
CA HIS A 219 3.85 -15.32 2.17
C HIS A 219 3.20 -15.23 0.79
N TYR A 220 3.39 -16.25 -0.06
CA TYR A 220 2.68 -16.38 -1.32
C TYR A 220 1.85 -17.65 -1.38
N VAL A 221 0.79 -17.64 -2.19
CA VAL A 221 0.03 -18.83 -2.55
C VAL A 221 0.52 -19.31 -3.92
N ASN A 222 0.62 -20.62 -4.10
CA ASN A 222 0.84 -21.22 -5.41
C ASN A 222 -0.11 -22.39 -5.68
N VAL A 223 -0.19 -22.80 -6.94
CA VAL A 223 -0.95 -23.96 -7.40
C VAL A 223 -0.10 -24.74 -8.40
N HIS A 224 -0.07 -26.06 -8.22
CA HIS A 224 0.71 -27.00 -9.01
C HIS A 224 -0.21 -27.81 -9.92
N SER A 225 0.30 -28.20 -11.08
CA SER A 225 -0.34 -29.16 -11.99
C SER A 225 0.60 -30.32 -12.31
N THR A 226 0.11 -31.31 -13.05
CA THR A 226 0.96 -32.40 -13.57
C THR A 226 2.03 -31.89 -14.54
N SER A 227 1.72 -30.86 -15.34
CA SER A 227 2.65 -30.24 -16.29
C SER A 227 3.66 -29.32 -15.61
N HIS A 228 3.31 -28.75 -14.45
CA HIS A 228 4.19 -27.87 -13.68
C HIS A 228 4.30 -28.31 -12.20
N PRO A 229 5.04 -29.41 -11.90
CA PRO A 229 5.14 -29.94 -10.54
C PRO A 229 5.76 -28.97 -9.53
N SER A 230 6.60 -28.03 -9.98
CA SER A 230 7.22 -26.99 -9.13
C SER A 230 6.32 -25.78 -8.86
N GLY A 231 5.17 -25.68 -9.55
CA GLY A 231 4.23 -24.55 -9.49
C GLY A 231 3.88 -24.08 -10.91
N GLU A 232 2.59 -23.91 -11.21
CA GLU A 232 2.10 -23.34 -12.47
C GLU A 232 1.75 -21.85 -12.33
N ILE A 233 1.12 -21.48 -11.21
CA ILE A 233 0.69 -20.12 -10.92
C ILE A 233 0.95 -19.79 -9.46
N ARG A 234 1.46 -18.57 -9.21
CA ARG A 234 1.59 -18.02 -7.85
C ARG A 234 1.20 -16.57 -7.73
N GLY A 235 1.06 -16.10 -6.50
CA GLY A 235 0.74 -14.71 -6.17
C GLY A 235 1.13 -14.40 -4.75
N GLN A 236 1.82 -13.28 -4.55
CA GLN A 236 2.12 -12.78 -3.21
C GLN A 236 0.82 -12.46 -2.48
N ILE A 237 0.72 -12.81 -1.20
CA ILE A 237 -0.39 -12.40 -0.34
C ILE A 237 -0.14 -10.95 0.10
N GLY A 238 -1.13 -10.10 -0.12
CA GLY A 238 -1.10 -8.68 0.25
C GLY A 238 -2.51 -8.12 0.43
N ALA A 239 -2.63 -6.81 0.56
CA ALA A 239 -3.90 -6.11 0.73
C ALA A 239 -4.60 -5.91 -0.62
N ALA A 240 -4.52 -4.71 -1.19
CA ALA A 240 -5.14 -4.35 -2.47
C ALA A 240 -4.16 -4.53 -3.64
N GLN A 241 -4.71 -4.72 -4.84
CA GLN A 241 -3.93 -4.90 -6.06
C GLN A 241 -4.22 -3.78 -7.04
N LEU A 242 -3.16 -3.15 -7.55
CA LEU A 242 -3.24 -1.92 -8.34
C LEU A 242 -3.22 -2.22 -9.84
N PHE A 243 -4.05 -1.48 -10.58
CA PHE A 243 -4.13 -1.55 -12.02
C PHE A 243 -4.12 -0.15 -12.64
N GLU A 244 -3.61 -0.03 -13.85
CA GLU A 244 -3.70 1.20 -14.64
C GLU A 244 -4.06 0.91 -16.09
N ALA A 245 -4.64 1.91 -16.75
CA ALA A 245 -4.69 2.03 -18.19
C ALA A 245 -4.24 3.44 -18.59
N ARG A 246 -3.24 3.53 -19.47
CA ARG A 246 -2.87 4.79 -20.13
C ARG A 246 -3.63 4.87 -21.45
N LEU A 247 -4.51 5.85 -21.56
CA LEU A 247 -5.42 5.99 -22.68
C LEU A 247 -4.81 6.92 -23.72
N SER A 248 -4.81 6.47 -24.98
CA SER A 248 -4.33 7.26 -26.12
C SER A 248 -5.20 7.04 -27.36
N PRO A 249 -5.19 7.98 -28.32
CA PRO A 249 -5.90 7.87 -29.59
C PRO A 249 -5.26 6.83 -30.51
N THR A 250 -3.96 6.58 -30.36
CA THR A 250 -3.21 5.57 -31.13
C THR A 250 -3.53 4.15 -30.69
N SER A 251 -3.97 3.97 -29.44
CA SER A 251 -4.39 2.67 -28.91
C SER A 251 -5.83 2.29 -29.27
N LYS A 252 -6.59 3.22 -29.89
CA LYS A 252 -7.92 2.95 -30.45
C LYS A 252 -7.78 2.11 -31.72
N VAL A 253 -8.82 1.32 -32.01
CA VAL A 253 -8.89 0.44 -33.18
C VAL A 253 -10.14 0.78 -34.00
N PRO A 254 -10.00 1.38 -35.20
CA PRO A 254 -8.76 1.96 -35.75
C PRO A 254 -8.27 3.18 -34.94
N PRO A 255 -7.00 3.60 -35.08
CA PRO A 255 -6.47 4.78 -34.43
C PRO A 255 -7.22 6.07 -34.80
N VAL A 256 -7.35 6.98 -33.84
CA VAL A 256 -7.99 8.28 -34.01
C VAL A 256 -6.93 9.38 -34.08
N ALA A 257 -7.11 10.36 -34.96
CA ALA A 257 -6.27 11.56 -35.00
C ALA A 257 -6.77 12.56 -33.95
N SER A 258 -6.17 12.55 -32.76
CA SER A 258 -6.45 13.48 -31.66
C SER A 258 -5.18 13.66 -30.82
N ASN A 259 -5.13 14.73 -30.02
CA ASN A 259 -4.13 14.91 -28.97
C ASN A 259 -4.63 14.46 -27.59
N ALA A 260 -5.90 14.05 -27.50
CA ALA A 260 -6.52 13.61 -26.26
C ALA A 260 -5.70 12.51 -25.59
N SER A 261 -5.64 12.54 -24.26
CA SER A 261 -5.02 11.48 -23.48
C SER A 261 -5.83 11.22 -22.22
N GLY A 262 -5.56 10.09 -21.56
CA GLY A 262 -6.17 9.80 -20.28
C GLY A 262 -5.37 8.81 -19.46
N HIS A 263 -5.71 8.73 -18.18
CA HIS A 263 -5.12 7.78 -17.25
C HIS A 263 -6.21 7.28 -16.31
N ALA A 264 -6.43 5.97 -16.33
CA ALA A 264 -7.27 5.29 -15.37
C ALA A 264 -6.38 4.59 -14.34
N VAL A 265 -6.58 4.89 -13.06
CA VAL A 265 -5.97 4.18 -11.94
C VAL A 265 -7.08 3.43 -11.22
N MET A 266 -6.83 2.17 -10.89
CA MET A 266 -7.80 1.31 -10.23
C MET A 266 -7.14 0.49 -9.12
N ALA A 267 -7.90 0.17 -8.07
CA ALA A 267 -7.46 -0.68 -6.98
C ALA A 267 -8.52 -1.74 -6.69
N LEU A 268 -8.14 -3.02 -6.82
CA LEU A 268 -8.98 -4.15 -6.44
C LEU A 268 -8.85 -4.35 -4.93
N ASN A 269 -9.98 -4.30 -4.21
CA ASN A 269 -9.99 -4.48 -2.76
C ASN A 269 -9.49 -5.88 -2.35
N SER A 270 -9.10 -6.03 -1.08
CA SER A 270 -8.51 -7.29 -0.57
C SER A 270 -9.48 -8.47 -0.49
N THR A 271 -10.77 -8.26 -0.75
CA THR A 271 -11.76 -9.34 -0.94
C THR A 271 -12.02 -9.65 -2.41
N ALA A 272 -11.44 -8.89 -3.34
CA ALA A 272 -11.66 -8.95 -4.78
C ALA A 272 -13.16 -8.96 -5.16
N THR A 273 -13.93 -8.08 -4.52
CA THR A 273 -15.36 -7.86 -4.75
C THR A 273 -15.67 -6.45 -5.23
N ALA A 274 -14.70 -5.53 -5.12
CA ALA A 274 -14.84 -4.16 -5.58
C ALA A 274 -13.54 -3.67 -6.23
N LEU A 275 -13.67 -2.97 -7.35
CA LEU A 275 -12.58 -2.29 -8.06
C LEU A 275 -12.87 -0.79 -8.03
N ASP A 276 -12.21 -0.09 -7.12
CA ASP A 276 -12.28 1.38 -7.05
C ASP A 276 -11.46 1.98 -8.18
N TYR A 277 -11.94 3.07 -8.78
CA TYR A 277 -11.29 3.68 -9.92
C TYR A 277 -11.36 5.20 -9.90
N ARG A 278 -10.39 5.80 -10.58
CA ARG A 278 -10.45 7.19 -11.05
C ARG A 278 -9.90 7.26 -12.46
N VAL A 279 -10.65 7.91 -13.36
CA VAL A 279 -10.24 8.17 -14.74
C VAL A 279 -10.11 9.67 -14.95
N ARG A 280 -8.92 10.09 -15.40
CA ARG A 280 -8.61 11.46 -15.78
C ARG A 280 -8.37 11.54 -17.26
N VAL A 281 -8.67 12.71 -17.83
CA VAL A 281 -8.46 12.98 -19.25
C VAL A 281 -7.79 14.33 -19.43
N ALA A 282 -7.10 14.52 -20.54
CA ALA A 282 -6.48 15.77 -20.94
C ALA A 282 -6.68 15.98 -22.45
N ASP A 283 -6.69 17.24 -22.88
CA ASP A 283 -6.81 17.64 -24.29
C ASP A 283 -8.01 17.00 -25.01
N ILE A 284 -9.12 16.86 -24.30
CA ILE A 284 -10.38 16.27 -24.78
C ILE A 284 -11.56 17.16 -24.39
N THR A 285 -12.59 17.20 -25.23
CA THR A 285 -13.84 17.95 -24.98
C THR A 285 -15.04 17.10 -25.42
N ASP A 286 -16.24 17.51 -25.02
CA ASP A 286 -17.50 16.86 -25.41
C ASP A 286 -17.53 15.35 -25.14
N VAL A 287 -17.02 14.93 -23.97
CA VAL A 287 -17.04 13.54 -23.51
C VAL A 287 -18.48 13.10 -23.25
N THR A 288 -18.89 12.00 -23.86
CA THR A 288 -20.26 11.48 -23.80
C THR A 288 -20.37 10.19 -23.00
N ALA A 289 -19.32 9.39 -22.93
CA ALA A 289 -19.30 8.15 -22.15
C ALA A 289 -17.87 7.68 -21.84
N ALA A 290 -17.74 6.82 -20.84
CA ALA A 290 -16.54 6.02 -20.61
C ALA A 290 -16.91 4.63 -20.11
N HIS A 291 -16.17 3.61 -20.54
CA HIS A 291 -16.48 2.22 -20.25
C HIS A 291 -15.22 1.38 -20.00
N ILE A 292 -15.39 0.32 -19.22
CA ILE A 292 -14.52 -0.86 -19.30
C ILE A 292 -15.13 -1.81 -20.34
N HIS A 293 -14.31 -2.23 -21.29
CA HIS A 293 -14.64 -3.21 -22.32
C HIS A 293 -13.81 -4.48 -22.15
N ARG A 294 -14.29 -5.59 -22.71
CA ARG A 294 -13.52 -6.84 -22.82
C ARG A 294 -12.97 -7.01 -24.24
N GLY A 295 -11.65 -7.07 -24.35
CA GLY A 295 -10.90 -7.33 -25.58
C GLY A 295 -9.39 -7.26 -25.31
N ARG A 296 -8.63 -8.15 -25.96
CA ARG A 296 -7.16 -8.13 -25.90
C ARG A 296 -6.61 -6.88 -26.58
N VAL A 297 -5.32 -6.62 -26.39
CA VAL A 297 -4.61 -5.53 -27.08
C VAL A 297 -4.84 -5.64 -28.59
N GLY A 298 -5.26 -4.54 -29.22
CA GLY A 298 -5.54 -4.48 -30.67
C GLY A 298 -6.91 -5.04 -31.08
N VAL A 299 -7.71 -5.59 -30.16
CA VAL A 299 -9.01 -6.19 -30.46
C VAL A 299 -10.13 -5.41 -29.75
N SER A 300 -11.06 -4.87 -30.54
CA SER A 300 -12.29 -4.26 -30.02
C SER A 300 -13.23 -5.32 -29.47
N GLY A 301 -14.04 -4.94 -28.49
CA GLY A 301 -15.02 -5.85 -27.89
C GLY A 301 -16.07 -5.12 -27.06
N GLY A 302 -17.03 -5.88 -26.54
CA GLY A 302 -18.23 -5.33 -25.91
C GLY A 302 -17.97 -4.57 -24.60
N VAL A 303 -18.91 -3.69 -24.25
CA VAL A 303 -18.95 -2.99 -22.96
C VAL A 303 -19.22 -4.00 -21.86
N VAL A 304 -18.47 -3.89 -20.76
CA VAL A 304 -18.65 -4.69 -19.54
C VAL A 304 -19.19 -3.82 -18.43
N VAL A 305 -18.63 -2.62 -18.25
CA VAL A 305 -18.99 -1.71 -17.17
C VAL A 305 -19.05 -0.27 -17.68
N PRO A 306 -20.15 0.47 -17.47
CA PRO A 306 -20.15 1.92 -17.63
C PRO A 306 -19.42 2.61 -16.49
N LEU A 307 -18.49 3.50 -16.82
CA LEU A 307 -17.75 4.36 -15.88
C LEU A 307 -18.31 5.78 -15.86
N PHE A 308 -18.78 6.27 -17.02
CA PHE A 308 -19.44 7.57 -17.19
C PHE A 308 -20.53 7.44 -18.27
N THR A 309 -21.71 7.99 -17.99
CA THR A 309 -22.91 7.83 -18.85
C THR A 309 -23.37 9.16 -19.48
N GLY A 310 -22.56 10.22 -19.40
CA GLY A 310 -22.90 11.55 -19.92
C GLY A 310 -23.59 12.46 -18.90
N ALA A 311 -23.91 11.97 -17.70
CA ALA A 311 -24.48 12.78 -16.63
C ALA A 311 -23.38 13.46 -15.80
N GLY A 312 -23.38 14.80 -15.76
CA GLY A 312 -22.35 15.61 -15.10
C GLY A 312 -21.22 15.98 -16.04
N SER A 313 -20.11 16.49 -15.49
CA SER A 313 -18.92 16.87 -16.26
C SER A 313 -17.87 15.77 -16.20
N PHE A 314 -17.31 15.42 -17.37
CA PHE A 314 -16.08 14.63 -17.44
C PHE A 314 -15.08 15.35 -18.35
N ASP A 315 -14.13 16.03 -17.73
CA ASP A 315 -13.14 16.88 -18.38
C ASP A 315 -11.84 16.89 -17.52
N PRO A 316 -10.78 17.61 -17.92
CA PRO A 316 -9.52 17.62 -17.17
C PRO A 316 -9.61 18.12 -15.72
N ALA A 317 -10.58 18.99 -15.41
CA ALA A 317 -10.84 19.48 -14.06
C ALA A 317 -11.78 18.55 -13.27
N ASN A 318 -12.61 17.77 -13.98
CA ASN A 318 -13.65 16.91 -13.42
C ASN A 318 -13.41 15.44 -13.79
N PRO A 319 -12.44 14.74 -13.17
CA PRO A 319 -12.23 13.32 -13.41
C PRO A 319 -13.37 12.48 -12.82
N VAL A 320 -13.66 11.34 -13.44
CA VAL A 320 -14.73 10.45 -12.99
C VAL A 320 -14.16 9.38 -12.07
N SER A 321 -14.80 9.18 -10.93
CA SER A 321 -14.41 8.18 -9.93
C SER A 321 -15.61 7.32 -9.55
N GLY A 322 -15.37 6.12 -9.05
CA GLY A 322 -16.42 5.24 -8.57
C GLY A 322 -15.89 3.86 -8.21
N THR A 323 -16.83 2.93 -8.04
CA THR A 323 -16.53 1.55 -7.65
C THR A 323 -17.27 0.61 -8.58
N VAL A 324 -16.56 -0.39 -9.10
CA VAL A 324 -17.13 -1.47 -9.91
C VAL A 324 -17.30 -2.70 -9.03
N ALA A 325 -18.49 -3.28 -9.02
CA ALA A 325 -18.73 -4.58 -8.38
C ALA A 325 -18.01 -5.68 -9.17
N MET A 326 -17.20 -6.49 -8.48
CA MET A 326 -16.37 -7.54 -9.06
C MET A 326 -16.83 -8.93 -8.58
N ASN A 327 -16.61 -9.93 -9.43
CA ASN A 327 -16.70 -11.34 -9.07
C ASN A 327 -15.46 -12.09 -9.58
N SER A 328 -15.29 -13.35 -9.19
CA SER A 328 -14.10 -14.14 -9.57
C SER A 328 -13.92 -14.25 -11.09
N ALA A 329 -15.00 -14.40 -11.87
CA ALA A 329 -14.91 -14.49 -13.33
C ALA A 329 -14.36 -13.18 -13.94
N MET A 330 -14.79 -12.02 -13.43
CA MET A 330 -14.24 -10.72 -13.85
C MET A 330 -12.77 -10.59 -13.45
N VAL A 331 -12.40 -11.02 -12.24
CA VAL A 331 -11.00 -11.01 -11.79
C VAL A 331 -10.13 -11.88 -12.70
N PHE A 332 -10.57 -13.08 -13.09
CA PHE A 332 -9.79 -13.92 -14.02
C PHE A 332 -9.56 -13.25 -15.38
N VAL A 333 -10.57 -12.55 -15.92
CA VAL A 333 -10.43 -11.78 -17.17
C VAL A 333 -9.48 -10.59 -16.98
N LEU A 334 -9.55 -9.91 -15.84
CA LEU A 334 -8.60 -8.85 -15.46
C LEU A 334 -7.16 -9.40 -15.37
N LEU A 335 -7.00 -10.61 -14.81
CA LEU A 335 -5.69 -11.26 -14.69
C LEU A 335 -5.07 -11.63 -16.03
N ARG A 336 -5.89 -11.92 -17.04
CA ARG A 336 -5.41 -12.14 -18.41
C ARG A 336 -5.14 -10.85 -19.20
N GLY A 337 -5.31 -9.68 -18.58
CA GLY A 337 -5.15 -8.40 -19.25
C GLY A 337 -6.14 -8.20 -20.40
N GLU A 338 -7.34 -8.80 -20.31
CA GLU A 338 -8.36 -8.76 -21.37
C GLU A 338 -9.35 -7.58 -21.22
N TYR A 339 -9.13 -6.67 -20.28
CA TYR A 339 -9.94 -5.46 -20.13
C TYR A 339 -9.22 -4.22 -20.63
N TYR A 340 -9.97 -3.28 -21.20
CA TYR A 340 -9.47 -1.96 -21.57
C TYR A 340 -10.49 -0.87 -21.22
N VAL A 341 -10.00 0.33 -20.93
CA VAL A 341 -10.81 1.52 -20.74
C VAL A 341 -10.91 2.27 -22.07
N ASN A 342 -12.10 2.78 -22.37
CA ASN A 342 -12.38 3.59 -23.55
C ASN A 342 -13.17 4.83 -23.13
N VAL A 343 -12.84 6.00 -23.68
CA VAL A 343 -13.57 7.25 -23.46
C VAL A 343 -14.08 7.75 -24.81
N HIS A 344 -15.35 8.13 -24.86
CA HIS A 344 -16.10 8.49 -26.05
C HIS A 344 -16.42 9.98 -26.04
N THR A 345 -16.41 10.59 -27.22
CA THR A 345 -16.83 11.98 -27.40
C THR A 345 -17.91 12.07 -28.48
N THR A 346 -18.52 13.24 -28.62
CA THR A 346 -19.46 13.51 -29.71
C THR A 346 -18.81 13.31 -31.08
N ALA A 347 -17.54 13.73 -31.24
CA ALA A 347 -16.79 13.58 -32.48
C ALA A 347 -16.36 12.13 -32.75
N ASN A 348 -16.09 11.34 -31.69
CA ASN A 348 -15.65 9.95 -31.78
C ASN A 348 -16.57 9.01 -30.97
N PRO A 349 -17.81 8.72 -31.44
CA PRO A 349 -18.76 7.90 -30.68
C PRO A 349 -18.30 6.46 -30.44
N SER A 350 -17.42 5.92 -31.28
CA SER A 350 -16.81 4.59 -31.08
C SER A 350 -15.65 4.57 -30.07
N GLY A 351 -15.27 5.74 -29.55
CA GLY A 351 -14.16 5.97 -28.62
C GLY A 351 -13.09 6.88 -29.23
N GLU A 352 -12.69 7.90 -28.49
CA GLU A 352 -11.60 8.81 -28.84
C GLU A 352 -10.26 8.30 -28.33
N ILE A 353 -10.22 7.78 -27.09
CA ILE A 353 -9.00 7.28 -26.45
C ILE A 353 -9.25 5.91 -25.79
N ARG A 354 -8.27 5.02 -25.91
CA ARG A 354 -8.30 3.65 -25.37
C ARG A 354 -7.02 3.33 -24.63
N GLY A 355 -7.10 2.53 -23.56
CA GLY A 355 -5.94 1.99 -22.86
C GLY A 355 -6.22 0.61 -22.27
N GLN A 356 -5.30 -0.35 -22.44
CA GLN A 356 -5.42 -1.68 -21.85
C GLN A 356 -5.22 -1.59 -20.33
N LEU A 357 -6.03 -2.30 -19.55
CA LEU A 357 -5.81 -2.47 -18.11
C LEU A 357 -4.70 -3.50 -17.87
N GLY A 358 -3.71 -3.11 -17.10
CA GLY A 358 -2.61 -3.97 -16.65
C GLY A 358 -2.22 -3.65 -15.20
N PRO A 359 -1.31 -4.44 -14.60
CA PRO A 359 -0.77 -4.17 -13.27
C PRO A 359 -0.18 -2.76 -13.19
N TYR A 360 -0.36 -2.09 -12.06
CA TYR A 360 0.24 -0.79 -11.80
C TYR A 360 1.33 -0.89 -10.73
N HIS A 361 2.54 -0.50 -11.11
CA HIS A 361 3.67 -0.37 -10.20
C HIS A 361 3.71 1.05 -9.65
N ALA A 362 3.02 1.25 -8.52
CA ALA A 362 2.96 2.54 -7.84
C ALA A 362 4.35 3.08 -7.48
N GLN A 363 4.50 4.40 -7.58
CA GLN A 363 5.59 5.08 -6.91
C GLN A 363 5.46 4.85 -5.41
N GLN A 364 6.57 4.54 -4.75
CA GLN A 364 6.57 4.33 -3.30
C GLN A 364 6.83 5.61 -2.53
N ARG A 365 7.39 6.65 -3.16
CA ARG A 365 7.81 7.88 -2.47
C ARG A 365 6.94 9.06 -2.87
N TYR A 366 6.49 9.81 -1.86
CA TYR A 366 5.74 11.04 -2.04
C TYR A 366 6.30 12.13 -1.13
N VAL A 367 6.09 13.38 -1.55
CA VAL A 367 6.47 14.56 -0.80
C VAL A 367 5.31 15.53 -0.74
N ALA A 368 5.30 16.37 0.29
CA ALA A 368 4.46 17.56 0.37
C ALA A 368 5.31 18.72 0.87
N HIS A 369 5.29 19.85 0.16
CA HIS A 369 5.85 21.10 0.68
C HIS A 369 4.70 21.91 1.24
N LEU A 370 4.73 22.25 2.53
CA LEU A 370 3.63 22.94 3.20
C LEU A 370 3.94 24.43 3.28
N SER A 371 2.99 25.27 2.86
CA SER A 371 3.08 26.73 3.01
C SER A 371 1.70 27.36 3.19
N GLY A 372 1.66 28.58 3.75
CA GLY A 372 0.42 29.34 3.86
C GLY A 372 -0.16 29.74 2.50
N ALA A 373 0.69 29.91 1.48
CA ALA A 373 0.25 30.22 0.11
C ALA A 373 -0.58 29.10 -0.55
N GLN A 374 -0.45 27.87 -0.07
CA GLN A 374 -1.19 26.71 -0.57
C GLN A 374 -2.50 26.47 0.18
N GLU A 375 -2.74 27.16 1.31
CA GLU A 375 -4.05 27.14 1.97
C GLU A 375 -5.13 27.75 1.07
N VAL A 376 -6.38 27.36 1.31
CA VAL A 376 -7.52 27.85 0.53
C VAL A 376 -8.57 28.41 1.50
N PRO A 377 -8.73 29.74 1.60
CA PRO A 377 -7.91 30.79 0.97
C PRO A 377 -6.48 30.85 1.52
N PRO A 378 -5.51 31.46 0.79
CA PRO A 378 -4.13 31.58 1.24
C PRO A 378 -3.99 32.31 2.58
N VAL A 379 -3.10 31.82 3.43
CA VAL A 379 -2.80 32.39 4.76
C VAL A 379 -1.45 33.12 4.71
N PRO A 380 -1.40 34.41 5.04
CA PRO A 380 -0.13 35.13 5.18
C PRO A 380 0.62 34.64 6.42
N THR A 381 1.65 33.82 6.21
CA THR A 381 2.55 33.34 7.27
C THR A 381 3.91 32.99 6.67
N ASP A 382 4.96 33.13 7.49
CA ASP A 382 6.30 32.62 7.19
C ASP A 382 6.46 31.14 7.57
N SER A 383 5.46 30.57 8.25
CA SER A 383 5.45 29.15 8.59
C SER A 383 5.55 28.28 7.33
N SER A 384 6.32 27.20 7.44
CA SER A 384 6.49 26.23 6.37
C SER A 384 6.59 24.81 6.92
N GLY A 385 6.52 23.81 6.06
CA GLY A 385 6.74 22.42 6.46
C GLY A 385 7.11 21.53 5.29
N SER A 386 7.56 20.32 5.59
CA SER A 386 7.84 19.29 4.60
C SER A 386 7.33 17.94 5.09
N GLY A 387 6.56 17.25 4.26
CA GLY A 387 6.12 15.88 4.47
C GLY A 387 6.86 14.92 3.54
N TYR A 388 7.39 13.84 4.09
CA TYR A 388 7.95 12.70 3.37
C TYR A 388 7.06 11.49 3.62
N PHE A 389 6.67 10.78 2.57
CA PHE A 389 5.81 9.62 2.66
C PHE A 389 6.38 8.44 1.89
N TYR A 390 6.27 7.25 2.48
CA TYR A 390 6.64 5.98 1.86
C TYR A 390 5.46 5.02 1.87
N LEU A 391 5.00 4.60 0.69
CA LEU A 391 3.95 3.61 0.49
C LEU A 391 4.56 2.21 0.39
N ASP A 392 4.12 1.32 1.27
CA ASP A 392 4.18 -0.13 1.08
C ASP A 392 2.91 -0.57 0.33
N PRO A 393 2.97 -0.77 -1.00
CA PRO A 393 1.79 -1.10 -1.78
C PRO A 393 1.31 -2.54 -1.54
N ALA A 394 2.18 -3.43 -1.05
CA ALA A 394 1.79 -4.82 -0.80
C ALA A 394 0.83 -4.91 0.39
N LEU A 395 0.98 -4.03 1.37
CA LEU A 395 0.16 -4.00 2.58
C LEU A 395 -0.76 -2.80 2.67
N GLY A 396 -0.67 -1.86 1.72
CA GLY A 396 -1.46 -0.62 1.73
C GLY A 396 -1.10 0.27 2.91
N ILE A 397 0.17 0.35 3.31
CA ILE A 397 0.59 1.18 4.45
C ILE A 397 1.36 2.40 3.95
N LEU A 398 0.92 3.59 4.33
CA LEU A 398 1.62 4.86 4.05
C LEU A 398 2.33 5.35 5.32
N HIS A 399 3.65 5.17 5.36
CA HIS A 399 4.52 5.76 6.38
C HIS A 399 4.71 7.25 6.09
N TYR A 400 4.77 8.08 7.13
CA TYR A 400 4.98 9.52 7.00
C TYR A 400 5.96 10.07 8.03
N SER A 401 6.62 11.17 7.64
CA SER A 401 7.42 12.05 8.49
C SER A 401 7.16 13.49 8.06
N ILE A 402 6.76 14.36 8.98
CA ILE A 402 6.38 15.75 8.72
C ILE A 402 7.17 16.66 9.65
N THR A 403 7.93 17.58 9.07
CA THR A 403 8.64 18.65 9.76
C THR A 403 7.93 19.98 9.53
N VAL A 404 8.01 20.88 10.50
CA VAL A 404 7.48 22.24 10.38
C VAL A 404 8.51 23.26 10.84
N THR A 405 8.47 24.47 10.29
CA THR A 405 9.33 25.60 10.67
C THR A 405 8.45 26.80 10.92
N ASP A 406 8.76 27.58 11.95
CA ASP A 406 8.03 28.78 12.36
C ASP A 406 6.53 28.55 12.60
N ILE A 407 6.14 27.33 12.96
CA ILE A 407 4.80 27.00 13.45
C ILE A 407 4.77 27.22 14.95
N VAL A 408 3.82 28.04 15.41
CA VAL A 408 3.60 28.34 16.82
C VAL A 408 2.24 27.79 17.25
N SER A 409 2.23 27.07 18.38
CA SER A 409 1.01 26.51 18.97
C SER A 409 0.19 25.67 17.99
N ALA A 410 0.83 24.68 17.36
CA ALA A 410 0.14 23.69 16.55
C ALA A 410 -0.96 23.00 17.38
N THR A 411 -2.14 22.81 16.80
CA THR A 411 -3.29 22.18 17.47
C THR A 411 -3.65 20.83 16.86
N ALA A 412 -3.49 20.70 15.54
CA ALA A 412 -3.77 19.47 14.82
C ALA A 412 -2.97 19.39 13.50
N SER A 413 -2.85 18.18 12.95
CA SER A 413 -2.41 17.95 11.57
C SER A 413 -3.17 16.75 11.01
N HIS A 414 -3.53 16.82 9.73
CA HIS A 414 -4.35 15.80 9.07
C HIS A 414 -3.88 15.56 7.63
N ILE A 415 -4.24 14.40 7.09
CA ILE A 415 -4.36 14.18 5.64
C ILE A 415 -5.83 14.38 5.26
N HIS A 416 -6.05 15.20 4.24
CA HIS A 416 -7.35 15.56 3.69
C HIS A 416 -7.50 15.10 2.24
N LEU A 417 -8.74 14.84 1.81
CA LEU A 417 -9.08 14.42 0.45
C LEU A 417 -9.64 15.57 -0.39
N ALA A 418 -8.80 16.18 -1.22
CA ALA A 418 -9.22 17.06 -2.32
C ALA A 418 -8.09 17.26 -3.34
N PRO A 419 -8.43 17.54 -4.61
CA PRO A 419 -7.44 18.01 -5.58
C PRO A 419 -6.76 19.31 -5.13
N MET A 420 -5.61 19.60 -5.73
CA MET A 420 -4.87 20.84 -5.53
C MET A 420 -5.78 22.06 -5.69
N GLY A 421 -5.69 23.01 -4.76
CA GLY A 421 -6.45 24.25 -4.78
C GLY A 421 -7.90 24.16 -4.27
N THR A 422 -8.35 22.99 -3.80
CA THR A 422 -9.68 22.81 -3.18
C THR A 422 -9.57 22.29 -1.75
N ASN A 423 -10.49 22.67 -0.86
CA ASN A 423 -10.56 22.12 0.50
C ASN A 423 -11.32 20.79 0.53
N GLY A 424 -10.84 19.86 1.34
CA GLY A 424 -11.38 18.51 1.49
C GLY A 424 -11.70 18.15 2.93
N GLY A 425 -12.47 17.07 3.11
CA GLY A 425 -12.66 16.47 4.42
C GLY A 425 -11.38 15.82 4.96
N VAL A 426 -11.29 15.69 6.28
CA VAL A 426 -10.22 14.93 6.96
C VAL A 426 -10.41 13.44 6.65
N VAL A 427 -9.35 12.77 6.23
CA VAL A 427 -9.31 11.31 6.07
C VAL A 427 -8.48 10.67 7.17
N PHE A 428 -7.29 11.20 7.45
CA PHE A 428 -6.41 10.66 8.49
C PHE A 428 -5.97 11.74 9.48
N PRO A 429 -6.37 11.65 10.75
CA PRO A 429 -5.76 12.44 11.81
C PRO A 429 -4.32 12.01 12.07
N LEU A 430 -3.40 12.98 12.11
CA LEU A 430 -1.97 12.73 12.31
C LEU A 430 -1.46 13.29 13.65
N TYR A 431 -1.92 14.48 14.05
CA TYR A 431 -1.48 15.16 15.28
C TYR A 431 -2.66 15.78 16.03
N ASN A 432 -2.57 15.79 17.37
CA ASN A 432 -3.50 16.45 18.27
C ASN A 432 -2.73 16.98 19.50
N ALA A 433 -2.78 18.28 19.76
CA ALA A 433 -2.09 18.91 20.88
C ALA A 433 -2.52 18.38 22.27
N ASN A 434 -3.75 17.86 22.39
CA ASN A 434 -4.22 17.27 23.64
C ASN A 434 -3.55 15.93 23.98
N SER A 435 -2.76 15.37 23.07
CA SER A 435 -1.95 14.16 23.33
C SER A 435 -0.72 14.43 24.20
N GLY A 436 -0.39 15.71 24.45
CA GLY A 436 0.85 16.10 25.13
C GLY A 436 2.08 16.13 24.23
N ALA A 437 1.96 15.70 22.97
CA ALA A 437 3.03 15.83 21.98
C ALA A 437 3.19 17.27 21.50
N ILE A 438 4.43 17.69 21.25
CA ILE A 438 4.77 18.99 20.67
C ILE A 438 5.03 18.78 19.17
N LEU A 439 4.54 19.70 18.34
CA LEU A 439 4.86 19.76 16.91
C LEU A 439 5.54 21.09 16.62
N ASP A 440 6.84 21.03 16.40
CA ASP A 440 7.69 22.15 15.99
C ASP A 440 8.86 21.63 15.14
N ARG A 441 9.86 22.47 14.87
CA ARG A 441 11.03 22.12 14.05
C ARG A 441 11.87 21.00 14.64
N ASP A 442 11.99 20.97 15.97
CA ASP A 442 12.82 20.02 16.68
C ASP A 442 12.01 18.77 17.10
N HIS A 443 10.68 18.82 16.92
CA HIS A 443 9.72 17.74 17.18
C HIS A 443 8.87 17.41 15.95
N PRO A 444 9.46 16.83 14.88
CA PRO A 444 8.71 16.36 13.72
C PRO A 444 7.70 15.26 14.07
N LEU A 445 6.64 15.20 13.28
CA LEU A 445 5.57 14.21 13.40
C LEU A 445 5.89 12.99 12.52
N GLY A 446 5.83 11.78 13.07
CA GLY A 446 6.05 10.55 12.32
C GLY A 446 5.06 9.44 12.65
N GLY A 447 4.72 8.61 11.66
CA GLY A 447 3.76 7.52 11.85
C GLY A 447 3.48 6.74 10.58
N ALA A 448 2.38 5.99 10.59
CA ALA A 448 1.87 5.29 9.42
C ALA A 448 0.33 5.24 9.45
N VAL A 449 -0.29 5.16 8.27
CA VAL A 449 -1.73 4.95 8.10
C VAL A 449 -1.99 3.79 7.15
N HIS A 450 -3.07 3.05 7.37
CA HIS A 450 -3.53 2.01 6.45
C HIS A 450 -4.44 2.62 5.38
N LEU A 451 -4.23 2.24 4.13
CA LEU A 451 -4.96 2.68 2.95
C LEU A 451 -5.78 1.50 2.43
N ASP A 452 -7.10 1.66 2.35
CA ASP A 452 -7.93 0.75 1.56
C ASP A 452 -7.79 1.02 0.04
N ALA A 453 -8.54 0.28 -0.78
CA ALA A 453 -8.49 0.43 -2.23
C ALA A 453 -8.87 1.85 -2.71
N ALA A 454 -9.90 2.46 -2.13
CA ALA A 454 -10.29 3.82 -2.47
C ALA A 454 -9.19 4.81 -2.07
N ASN A 455 -8.63 4.66 -0.87
CA ASN A 455 -7.54 5.51 -0.41
C ASN A 455 -6.29 5.39 -1.28
N LEU A 456 -5.99 4.20 -1.80
CA LEU A 456 -4.88 4.02 -2.75
C LEU A 456 -5.15 4.78 -4.05
N VAL A 457 -6.36 4.69 -4.61
CA VAL A 457 -6.73 5.49 -5.80
C VAL A 457 -6.58 6.99 -5.52
N ASP A 458 -6.95 7.45 -4.33
CA ASP A 458 -6.82 8.85 -3.93
C ASP A 458 -5.35 9.30 -3.83
N LEU A 459 -4.48 8.52 -3.17
CA LEU A 459 -3.06 8.81 -3.09
C LEU A 459 -2.39 8.80 -4.48
N LEU A 460 -2.63 7.74 -5.25
CA LEU A 460 -1.99 7.50 -6.55
C LEU A 460 -2.42 8.48 -7.63
N THR A 461 -3.41 9.31 -7.33
CA THR A 461 -3.92 10.32 -8.23
C THR A 461 -3.82 11.73 -7.63
N ASP A 462 -2.89 11.94 -6.68
CA ASP A 462 -2.54 13.25 -6.14
C ASP A 462 -3.73 13.98 -5.47
N TYR A 463 -4.67 13.25 -4.85
CA TYR A 463 -5.87 13.84 -4.22
C TYR A 463 -5.74 14.02 -2.71
N TYR A 464 -4.60 13.64 -2.14
CA TYR A 464 -4.32 13.93 -0.74
C TYR A 464 -3.46 15.17 -0.56
N TYR A 465 -3.80 15.96 0.44
CA TYR A 465 -2.92 16.99 0.98
C TYR A 465 -2.79 16.84 2.48
N VAL A 466 -1.67 17.30 3.01
CA VAL A 466 -1.44 17.42 4.45
C VAL A 466 -1.56 18.89 4.84
N ASN A 467 -2.10 19.16 6.02
CA ASN A 467 -2.12 20.49 6.62
C ASN A 467 -1.71 20.46 8.10
N VAL A 468 -1.41 21.64 8.63
CA VAL A 468 -1.15 21.86 10.05
C VAL A 468 -1.98 23.04 10.52
N HIS A 469 -2.69 22.85 11.63
CA HIS A 469 -3.55 23.84 12.26
C HIS A 469 -2.83 24.45 13.45
N THR A 470 -3.10 25.73 13.73
CA THR A 470 -2.62 26.42 14.93
C THR A 470 -3.78 27.00 15.71
N VAL A 471 -3.52 27.47 16.92
CA VAL A 471 -4.52 28.24 17.70
C VAL A 471 -4.96 29.50 16.94
N ALA A 472 -4.03 30.18 16.26
CA ALA A 472 -4.31 31.41 15.53
C ALA A 472 -5.05 31.17 14.19
N VAL A 473 -4.81 30.03 13.55
CA VAL A 473 -5.44 29.66 12.27
C VAL A 473 -6.05 28.26 12.35
N PRO A 474 -7.21 28.10 13.00
CA PRO A 474 -7.82 26.79 13.22
C PRO A 474 -8.26 26.08 11.93
N SER A 475 -8.48 26.82 10.84
CA SER A 475 -8.83 26.25 9.53
C SER A 475 -7.66 25.57 8.82
N GLY A 476 -6.42 25.85 9.23
CA GLY A 476 -5.19 25.41 8.56
C GLY A 476 -4.24 26.60 8.37
N ALA A 477 -3.03 26.50 8.94
CA ALA A 477 -2.00 27.53 8.83
C ALA A 477 -1.08 27.30 7.62
N ILE A 478 -0.78 26.03 7.33
CA ILE A 478 0.05 25.62 6.19
C ILE A 478 -0.50 24.32 5.59
N ARG A 479 -0.50 24.24 4.25
CA ARG A 479 -0.96 23.09 3.47
C ARG A 479 0.06 22.71 2.41
N GLY A 480 0.14 21.42 2.08
CA GLY A 480 0.91 20.90 0.96
C GLY A 480 0.26 19.68 0.32
N GLN A 481 0.11 19.67 -1.01
CA GLN A 481 -0.38 18.50 -1.73
C GLN A 481 0.66 17.37 -1.67
N ILE A 482 0.20 16.13 -1.42
CA ILE A 482 1.03 14.93 -1.45
C ILE A 482 1.17 14.50 -2.92
N VAL A 483 2.39 14.54 -3.45
CA VAL A 483 2.70 14.23 -4.85
C VAL A 483 3.89 13.27 -4.94
N ALA A 484 3.97 12.48 -6.01
CA ALA A 484 5.09 11.57 -6.22
C ALA A 484 6.45 12.30 -6.21
N GLY A 485 7.45 11.77 -5.50
CA GLY A 485 8.70 12.47 -5.15
C GLY A 485 9.59 12.96 -6.31
N HIS A 486 9.37 12.49 -7.54
CA HIS A 486 10.06 13.00 -8.74
C HIS A 486 9.35 14.18 -9.41
N ARG A 487 8.12 14.50 -9.02
CA ARG A 487 7.38 15.70 -9.45
C ARG A 487 7.69 16.86 -8.50
N LEU A 488 8.95 17.28 -8.46
CA LEU A 488 9.30 18.58 -7.91
C LEU A 488 8.69 19.63 -8.85
N TYR A 489 7.55 20.19 -8.45
CA TYR A 489 7.09 21.46 -8.99
C TYR A 489 8.18 22.48 -8.69
N LEU A 490 8.99 22.81 -9.69
CA LEU A 490 9.65 24.10 -9.73
C LEU A 490 8.51 25.12 -9.62
N PRO A 491 8.49 26.00 -8.60
CA PRO A 491 7.47 27.02 -8.53
C PRO A 491 7.52 27.81 -9.84
N LEU A 492 6.37 27.92 -10.50
CA LEU A 492 6.13 28.95 -11.50
C LEU A 492 6.34 30.29 -10.78
N ILE A 493 7.59 30.77 -10.77
CA ILE A 493 7.88 32.18 -10.63
C ILE A 493 7.33 32.78 -11.93
N ALA A 494 6.14 33.35 -11.84
CA ALA A 494 5.68 34.29 -12.84
C ALA A 494 6.77 35.36 -12.96
N LYS A 495 7.45 35.38 -14.11
CA LYS A 495 8.20 36.56 -14.52
C LYS A 495 7.15 37.62 -14.86
N GLU A 496 6.99 38.60 -13.97
CA GLU A 496 6.62 39.95 -14.39
C GLU A 496 7.85 40.70 -14.89
#